data_AF-A0A564S9M5-F1
#
_entry.id   AF-A0A564S9M5-F1
#
_cell.length_a   1.000
_cell.length_b   1.000
_cell.length_c   1.000
_cell.angle_alpha   90.00
_cell.angle_beta   90.00
_cell.angle_gamma   90.00
#
_symmetry.space_group_name_H-M   'P 1'
#
loop_
_entity.id
_entity.type
_entity.pdbx_description
1 polymer ?
#
loop_
_entity_poly.entity_id
_entity_poly.type
_entity_poly.pdbx_seq_one_letter_code
_entity_poly.pdbx_strand_id
1 'polypeptide(L)'
;MFYACLVSSHLNATTISVADFYKQLCAILGVSDKGGKTGMFQAIQQQITYLYKEKRQPLLLAIDEAQYLGTGILNDIKMLMNYGYDSVNYFTLILCGESHLNDTLRKPVHEALRQRITVHYNYAGLSDEEVSKYILHELNLAGAADSIIDPAALAATHSFTQGNPRLIDNLMTDALTLGSQQNKQIIDAEIIRAAVDNQGLY
;
A
#
# COMPACT_ATOMS: atom_id res chain seq x y z
N MET A 1 8.53 2.73 -19.34
CA MET A 1 7.16 3.05 -18.90
C MET A 1 6.48 1.73 -18.57
N PHE A 2 5.99 1.51 -17.35
CA PHE A 2 5.33 0.26 -16.97
C PHE A 2 3.85 0.30 -17.33
N TYR A 3 3.25 -0.86 -17.63
CA TYR A 3 1.80 -1.01 -17.60
C TYR A 3 1.40 -1.40 -16.18
N ALA A 4 0.81 -0.48 -15.42
CA ALA A 4 0.50 -0.69 -14.01
C ALA A 4 -0.92 -1.25 -13.83
N CYS A 5 -1.01 -2.41 -13.21
CA CYS A 5 -2.24 -3.04 -12.76
C CYS A 5 -2.30 -2.98 -11.23
N LEU A 6 -3.29 -2.28 -10.69
CA LEU A 6 -3.60 -2.32 -9.27
C LEU A 6 -4.76 -3.30 -9.06
N VAL A 7 -4.52 -4.32 -8.23
CA VAL A 7 -5.53 -5.28 -7.79
C VAL A 7 -5.67 -5.13 -6.29
N SER A 8 -6.87 -4.81 -5.81
CA SER A 8 -7.16 -4.87 -4.37
C SER A 8 -7.79 -6.24 -4.07
N SER A 9 -7.27 -6.96 -3.07
CA SER A 9 -7.84 -8.25 -2.66
C SER A 9 -9.15 -8.14 -1.87
N HIS A 10 -9.68 -6.93 -1.65
CA HIS A 10 -10.87 -6.65 -0.82
C HIS A 10 -12.21 -6.62 -1.56
N LEU A 11 -12.27 -7.07 -2.81
CA LEU A 11 -13.56 -7.17 -3.52
C LEU A 11 -14.44 -8.26 -2.87
N ASN A 12 -15.25 -7.82 -1.89
CA ASN A 12 -16.33 -8.50 -1.14
C ASN A 12 -15.98 -9.31 0.12
N ALA A 13 -15.42 -8.71 1.18
CA ALA A 13 -15.48 -9.19 2.58
C ALA A 13 -15.20 -10.70 2.85
N THR A 14 -14.62 -11.39 1.88
CA THR A 14 -14.38 -12.82 1.76
C THR A 14 -13.17 -12.98 0.85
N THR A 15 -12.33 -13.94 1.17
CA THR A 15 -11.11 -14.25 0.41
C THR A 15 -11.44 -14.38 -1.08
N ILE A 16 -10.76 -13.62 -1.93
CA ILE A 16 -10.91 -13.74 -3.38
C ILE A 16 -10.59 -15.17 -3.83
N SER A 17 -11.47 -15.77 -4.64
CA SER A 17 -11.24 -17.10 -5.19
C SER A 17 -10.19 -17.06 -6.30
N VAL A 18 -9.54 -18.19 -6.59
CA VAL A 18 -8.62 -18.28 -7.74
C VAL A 18 -9.32 -17.88 -9.04
N ALA A 19 -10.56 -18.30 -9.26
CA ALA A 19 -11.27 -17.97 -10.49
C ALA A 19 -11.54 -16.46 -10.61
N ASP A 20 -11.91 -15.80 -9.49
CA ASP A 20 -12.18 -14.37 -9.47
C ASP A 20 -10.90 -13.55 -9.66
N PHE A 21 -9.79 -14.00 -9.09
CA PHE A 21 -8.47 -13.39 -9.34
C PHE A 21 -8.11 -13.38 -10.83
N TYR A 22 -8.27 -14.51 -11.53
CA TYR A 22 -8.00 -14.57 -12.96
C TYR A 22 -8.95 -13.70 -13.78
N LYS A 23 -10.25 -13.69 -13.46
CA LYS A 23 -11.23 -12.83 -14.15
C LYS A 23 -10.89 -11.35 -14.00
N GLN A 24 -10.54 -10.91 -12.79
CA GLN A 24 -10.12 -9.53 -12.54
C GLN A 24 -8.86 -9.18 -13.32
N LEU A 25 -7.86 -10.07 -13.32
CA LEU A 25 -6.63 -9.85 -14.07
C LEU A 25 -6.89 -9.80 -15.59
N CYS A 26 -7.77 -10.65 -16.11
CA CYS A 26 -8.22 -10.59 -17.50
C CYS A 26 -8.88 -9.25 -17.83
N ALA A 27 -9.81 -8.78 -16.96
CA ALA A 27 -10.51 -7.52 -17.14
C ALA A 27 -9.55 -6.32 -17.16
N ILE A 28 -8.60 -6.27 -16.23
CA ILE A 28 -7.60 -5.19 -16.16
C ILE A 28 -6.68 -5.20 -17.37
N LEU A 29 -6.24 -6.38 -17.82
CA LEU A 29 -5.34 -6.53 -18.97
C LEU A 29 -6.06 -6.41 -20.33
N GLY A 30 -7.39 -6.31 -20.33
CA GLY A 30 -8.21 -6.22 -21.55
C GLY A 30 -8.22 -7.50 -22.37
N VAL A 31 -8.15 -8.67 -21.74
CA VAL A 31 -8.13 -9.99 -22.42
C VAL A 31 -9.38 -10.82 -22.09
N SER A 32 -9.60 -11.88 -22.88
CA SER A 32 -10.75 -12.75 -22.69
C SER A 32 -10.68 -13.54 -21.38
N ASP A 33 -11.82 -13.63 -20.69
CA ASP A 33 -12.06 -14.47 -19.51
C ASP A 33 -12.67 -15.85 -19.85
N LYS A 34 -12.75 -16.19 -21.15
CA LYS A 34 -13.32 -17.44 -21.65
C LYS A 34 -12.35 -18.62 -21.52
N GLY A 35 -12.88 -19.83 -21.48
CA GLY A 35 -12.07 -21.06 -21.46
C GLY A 35 -11.59 -21.51 -20.07
N GLY A 36 -12.22 -21.00 -19.01
CA GLY A 36 -11.89 -21.36 -17.63
C GLY A 36 -10.48 -20.91 -17.23
N LYS A 37 -9.94 -21.49 -16.14
CA LYS A 37 -8.62 -21.10 -15.61
C LYS A 37 -7.51 -21.20 -16.66
N THR A 38 -7.47 -22.30 -17.41
CA THR A 38 -6.43 -22.52 -18.43
C THR A 38 -6.51 -21.50 -19.57
N GLY A 39 -7.72 -21.21 -20.05
CA GLY A 39 -7.92 -20.18 -21.09
C GLY A 39 -7.50 -18.79 -20.61
N MET A 40 -7.91 -18.41 -19.40
CA MET A 40 -7.51 -17.15 -18.78
C MET A 40 -5.99 -17.07 -18.59
N PHE A 41 -5.35 -18.13 -18.09
CA PHE A 41 -3.89 -18.19 -17.92
C PHE A 41 -3.15 -17.95 -19.23
N GLN A 42 -3.57 -18.62 -20.32
CA GLN A 42 -2.96 -18.44 -21.64
C GLN A 42 -3.17 -17.02 -22.17
N ALA A 43 -4.38 -16.47 -22.04
CA ALA A 43 -4.69 -15.12 -22.49
C ALA A 43 -3.85 -14.07 -21.75
N ILE A 44 -3.73 -14.20 -20.43
CA ILE A 44 -2.89 -13.33 -19.58
C ILE A 44 -1.42 -13.45 -19.99
N GLN A 45 -0.89 -14.67 -20.17
CA GLN A 45 0.52 -14.85 -20.55
C GLN A 45 0.86 -14.27 -21.92
N GLN A 46 -0.04 -14.44 -22.89
CA GLN A 46 0.11 -13.86 -24.23
C GLN A 46 0.14 -12.33 -24.14
N GLN A 47 -0.74 -11.75 -23.33
CA GLN A 47 -0.81 -10.31 -23.18
C GLN A 47 0.40 -9.72 -22.47
N ILE A 48 0.90 -10.35 -21.40
CA ILE A 48 2.15 -9.93 -20.75
C ILE A 48 3.31 -9.97 -21.75
N THR A 49 3.38 -11.02 -22.57
CA THR A 49 4.40 -11.14 -23.62
C THR A 49 4.28 -10.03 -24.67
N TYR A 50 3.05 -9.72 -25.11
CA TYR A 50 2.77 -8.65 -26.05
C TYR A 50 3.15 -7.26 -25.50
N LEU A 51 2.72 -6.95 -24.27
CA LEU A 51 3.06 -5.71 -23.58
C LEU A 51 4.58 -5.53 -23.47
N TYR A 52 5.30 -6.60 -23.14
CA TYR A 52 6.75 -6.54 -23.06
C TYR A 52 7.43 -6.38 -24.44
N LYS A 53 7.16 -7.28 -25.38
CA LYS A 53 7.89 -7.36 -26.65
C LYS A 53 7.50 -6.26 -27.64
N GLU A 54 6.20 -6.05 -27.82
CA GLU A 54 5.66 -5.15 -28.84
C GLU A 54 5.51 -3.73 -28.30
N LYS A 55 5.05 -3.57 -27.06
CA LYS A 55 4.84 -2.25 -26.45
C LYS A 55 6.03 -1.72 -25.66
N ARG A 56 7.02 -2.56 -25.35
CA ARG A 56 8.14 -2.22 -24.45
C ARG A 56 7.65 -1.68 -23.10
N GLN A 57 6.53 -2.22 -22.63
CA GLN A 57 5.83 -1.86 -21.40
C GLN A 57 5.71 -3.11 -20.52
N PRO A 58 6.71 -3.44 -19.69
CA PRO A 58 6.59 -4.54 -18.74
C PRO A 58 5.40 -4.33 -17.80
N LEU A 59 4.79 -5.45 -17.40
CA LEU A 59 3.67 -5.43 -16.46
C LEU A 59 4.18 -5.15 -15.05
N LEU A 60 3.56 -4.19 -14.36
CA LEU A 60 3.66 -3.99 -12.92
C LEU A 60 2.34 -4.43 -12.30
N LEU A 61 2.34 -5.56 -11.58
CA LEU A 61 1.19 -5.99 -10.77
C LEU A 61 1.42 -5.55 -9.33
N ALA A 62 0.63 -4.58 -8.87
CA ALA A 62 0.53 -4.21 -7.47
C ALA A 62 -0.71 -4.85 -6.86
N ILE A 63 -0.52 -5.64 -5.81
CA ILE A 63 -1.61 -6.22 -5.04
C ILE A 63 -1.62 -5.58 -3.67
N ASP A 64 -2.69 -4.85 -3.39
CA ASP A 64 -2.94 -4.29 -2.07
C ASP A 64 -3.68 -5.32 -1.20
N GLU A 65 -3.39 -5.29 0.09
CA GLU A 65 -4.01 -6.14 1.13
C GLU A 65 -3.72 -7.64 0.92
N ALA A 66 -2.53 -7.94 0.40
CA ALA A 66 -2.11 -9.26 -0.03
C ALA A 66 -2.11 -10.34 1.09
N GLN A 67 -2.25 -9.97 2.37
CA GLN A 67 -2.46 -10.92 3.47
C GLN A 67 -3.74 -11.78 3.29
N TYR A 68 -4.71 -11.30 2.50
CA TYR A 68 -5.93 -12.05 2.18
C TYR A 68 -5.76 -13.00 0.98
N LEU A 69 -4.60 -13.05 0.32
CA LEU A 69 -4.38 -13.98 -0.78
C LEU A 69 -4.26 -15.42 -0.26
N GLY A 70 -5.15 -16.28 -0.74
CA GLY A 70 -5.04 -17.72 -0.50
C GLY A 70 -3.82 -18.33 -1.18
N THR A 71 -3.36 -19.47 -0.65
CA THR A 71 -2.19 -20.20 -1.16
C THR A 71 -2.29 -20.52 -2.65
N GLY A 72 -3.49 -20.83 -3.15
CA GLY A 72 -3.73 -21.10 -4.57
C GLY A 72 -3.38 -19.91 -5.47
N ILE A 73 -3.71 -18.68 -5.05
CA ILE A 73 -3.42 -17.46 -5.81
C ILE A 73 -1.94 -17.14 -5.78
N LEU A 74 -1.29 -17.24 -4.62
CA LEU A 74 0.16 -17.04 -4.51
C LEU A 74 0.95 -18.02 -5.41
N ASN A 75 0.50 -19.27 -5.49
CA ASN A 75 1.07 -20.26 -6.39
C ASN A 75 0.83 -19.90 -7.87
N ASP A 76 -0.35 -19.41 -8.21
CA ASP A 76 -0.67 -19.01 -9.58
C ASP A 76 0.08 -17.74 -10.01
N ILE A 77 0.29 -16.77 -9.11
CA ILE A 77 1.16 -15.61 -9.34
C ILE A 77 2.59 -16.07 -9.67
N LYS A 78 3.13 -17.02 -8.91
CA LYS A 78 4.43 -17.64 -9.22
C LYS A 78 4.44 -18.23 -10.63
N MET A 79 3.39 -18.95 -11.04
CA MET A 79 3.31 -19.54 -12.38
C MET A 79 3.24 -18.46 -13.47
N LEU A 80 2.49 -17.39 -13.24
CA LEU A 80 2.42 -16.24 -14.14
C LEU A 80 3.76 -15.52 -14.27
N MET A 81 4.57 -15.45 -13.21
CA MET A 81 5.91 -14.85 -13.23
C MET A 81 6.97 -15.74 -13.93
N ASN A 82 6.66 -17.00 -14.21
CA ASN A 82 7.62 -17.93 -14.77
C ASN A 82 7.77 -17.76 -16.30
N TYR A 83 8.42 -16.66 -16.71
CA TYR A 83 8.84 -16.45 -18.10
C TYR A 83 10.28 -16.95 -18.31
N GLY A 84 10.47 -17.70 -19.39
CA GLY A 84 11.65 -18.54 -19.64
C GLY A 84 13.00 -17.81 -19.64
N TYR A 85 14.00 -18.53 -19.14
CA TYR A 85 15.43 -18.26 -19.14
C TYR A 85 15.83 -16.86 -18.64
N ASP A 86 15.72 -16.66 -17.32
CA ASP A 86 16.59 -15.92 -16.38
C ASP A 86 17.20 -14.55 -16.72
N SER A 87 16.92 -13.93 -17.88
CA SER A 87 17.60 -12.70 -18.31
C SER A 87 16.68 -11.52 -18.59
N VAL A 88 15.35 -11.65 -18.42
CA VAL A 88 14.40 -10.62 -18.84
C VAL A 88 13.24 -10.45 -17.85
N ASN A 89 13.08 -9.22 -17.33
CA ASN A 89 12.02 -8.86 -16.40
C ASN A 89 10.72 -8.49 -17.14
N TYR A 90 9.92 -9.48 -17.50
CA TYR A 90 8.58 -9.30 -18.09
C TYR A 90 7.55 -8.75 -17.09
N PHE A 91 7.82 -8.92 -15.79
CA PHE A 91 6.84 -8.79 -14.73
C PHE A 91 7.48 -8.25 -13.45
N THR A 92 6.92 -7.17 -12.90
CA THR A 92 7.23 -6.66 -11.56
C THR A 92 6.03 -6.93 -10.64
N LEU A 93 6.28 -7.56 -9.49
CA LEU A 93 5.26 -7.80 -8.46
C LEU A 93 5.49 -6.86 -7.27
N ILE A 94 4.45 -6.16 -6.83
CA ILE A 94 4.41 -5.47 -5.54
C ILE A 94 3.30 -6.12 -4.71
N LEU A 95 3.65 -6.64 -3.55
CA LEU A 95 2.68 -7.12 -2.56
C LEU A 95 2.71 -6.15 -1.38
N CYS A 96 1.59 -5.47 -1.15
CA CYS A 96 1.36 -4.59 -0.02
C CYS A 96 0.33 -5.24 0.91
N GLY A 97 0.49 -5.08 2.21
CA GLY A 97 -0.42 -5.67 3.18
C GLY A 97 0.13 -5.60 4.60
N GLU A 98 -0.60 -6.23 5.52
CA GLU A 98 -0.22 -6.31 6.93
C GLU A 98 1.02 -7.18 7.18
N SER A 99 1.64 -7.05 8.36
CA SER A 99 2.81 -7.84 8.77
C SER A 99 2.60 -9.35 8.66
N HIS A 100 1.36 -9.83 8.80
CA HIS A 100 0.98 -11.24 8.63
C HIS A 100 1.29 -11.79 7.21
N LEU A 101 1.36 -10.94 6.20
CA LEU A 101 1.78 -11.33 4.85
C LEU A 101 3.19 -11.93 4.86
N ASN A 102 4.11 -11.35 5.64
CA ASN A 102 5.48 -11.86 5.76
C ASN A 102 5.48 -13.27 6.37
N ASP A 103 4.65 -13.51 7.39
CA ASP A 103 4.53 -14.83 8.02
C ASP A 103 3.96 -15.87 7.05
N THR A 104 2.98 -15.47 6.23
CA THR A 104 2.44 -16.34 5.19
C THR A 104 3.48 -16.66 4.13
N LEU A 105 4.22 -15.67 3.62
CA LEU A 105 5.27 -15.89 2.62
C LEU A 105 6.44 -16.75 3.13
N ARG A 106 6.72 -16.75 4.44
CA ARG A 106 7.73 -17.61 5.09
C ARG A 106 7.35 -19.08 5.17
N LYS A 107 6.09 -19.45 4.94
CA LYS A 107 5.66 -20.86 4.97
C LYS A 107 6.36 -21.63 3.84
N PRO A 108 6.78 -22.90 4.06
CA PRO A 108 7.52 -23.67 3.05
C PRO A 108 6.84 -23.79 1.69
N VAL A 109 5.50 -23.82 1.65
CA VAL A 109 4.71 -23.85 0.42
C VAL A 109 4.92 -22.62 -0.47
N HIS A 110 5.35 -21.49 0.09
CA HIS A 110 5.57 -20.21 -0.59
C HIS A 110 7.04 -19.90 -0.85
N GLU A 111 7.97 -20.78 -0.48
CA GLU A 111 9.42 -20.53 -0.57
C GLU A 111 9.86 -20.13 -1.99
N ALA A 112 9.31 -20.78 -3.01
CA ALA A 112 9.65 -20.48 -4.40
C ALA A 112 9.16 -19.09 -4.88
N LEU A 113 8.05 -18.58 -4.33
CA LEU A 113 7.61 -17.21 -4.59
C LEU A 113 8.46 -16.23 -3.77
N ARG A 114 8.72 -16.55 -2.51
CA ARG A 114 9.54 -15.74 -1.60
C ARG A 114 10.95 -15.48 -2.16
N GLN A 115 11.59 -16.48 -2.74
CA GLN A 115 12.91 -16.34 -3.39
C GLN A 115 12.91 -15.38 -4.58
N ARG A 116 11.76 -15.10 -5.20
CA ARG A 116 11.63 -14.12 -6.29
C ARG A 116 11.35 -12.70 -5.80
N ILE A 117 11.06 -12.52 -4.50
CA ILE A 117 10.87 -11.21 -3.89
C ILE A 117 12.23 -10.71 -3.43
N THR A 118 12.80 -9.77 -4.18
CA THR A 118 14.16 -9.24 -3.93
C THR A 118 14.18 -8.13 -2.89
N VAL A 119 13.04 -7.50 -2.62
CA VAL A 119 12.91 -6.38 -1.68
C VAL A 119 11.83 -6.70 -0.67
N HIS A 120 12.20 -6.66 0.60
CA HIS A 120 11.28 -6.72 1.73
C HIS A 120 11.39 -5.41 2.50
N TYR A 121 10.27 -4.72 2.66
CA TYR A 121 10.20 -3.48 3.42
C TYR A 121 9.07 -3.57 4.44
N ASN A 122 9.39 -3.32 5.70
CA ASN A 122 8.40 -3.21 6.77
C ASN A 122 8.29 -1.73 7.15
N TYR A 123 7.13 -1.14 6.92
CA TYR A 123 6.88 0.24 7.29
C TYR A 123 6.74 0.36 8.81
N ALA A 124 7.58 1.17 9.43
CA ALA A 124 7.63 1.36 10.88
C ALA A 124 7.02 2.70 11.35
N GLY A 125 6.42 3.46 10.44
CA GLY A 125 6.02 4.85 10.68
C GLY A 125 7.08 5.85 10.20
N LEU A 126 6.71 7.12 10.22
CA LEU A 126 7.58 8.26 9.95
C LEU A 126 8.46 8.55 11.17
N SER A 127 9.73 8.90 10.93
CA SER A 127 10.60 9.46 11.97
C SER A 127 10.14 10.85 12.43
N ASP A 128 10.64 11.34 13.56
CA ASP A 128 10.33 12.68 14.10
C ASP A 128 10.51 13.81 13.06
N GLU A 129 11.61 13.75 12.31
CA GLU A 129 11.88 14.70 11.23
C GLU A 129 10.90 14.57 10.06
N GLU A 130 10.50 13.34 9.72
CA GLU A 130 9.53 13.08 8.65
C GLU A 130 8.12 13.48 9.08
N VAL A 131 7.73 13.27 10.33
CA VAL A 131 6.46 13.76 10.89
C VAL A 131 6.39 15.28 10.80
N SER A 132 7.47 15.96 11.20
CA SER A 132 7.55 17.42 11.10
C SER A 132 7.37 17.89 9.66
N LYS A 133 8.09 17.27 8.71
CA LYS A 133 7.96 17.59 7.27
C LYS A 133 6.57 17.26 6.72
N TYR A 134 5.98 16.14 7.15
CA TYR A 134 4.66 15.69 6.74
C TYR A 134 3.57 16.68 7.18
N ILE A 135 3.55 17.07 8.46
CA ILE A 135 2.57 18.02 8.98
C ILE A 135 2.71 19.38 8.29
N LEU A 136 3.93 19.90 8.17
CA LEU A 136 4.17 21.17 7.49
C LEU A 136 3.76 21.10 6.01
N HIS A 137 3.98 19.97 5.34
CA HIS A 137 3.53 19.77 3.97
C HIS A 137 2.00 19.85 3.85
N GLU A 138 1.27 19.12 4.70
CA GLU A 138 -0.20 19.13 4.73
C GLU A 138 -0.76 20.53 5.03
N LEU A 139 -0.16 21.25 5.99
CA LEU A 139 -0.54 22.64 6.29
C LEU A 139 -0.32 23.57 5.10
N ASN A 140 0.82 23.45 4.41
CA ASN A 140 1.11 24.24 3.22
C ASN A 140 0.13 23.93 2.07
N LEU A 141 -0.26 22.67 1.88
CA LEU A 141 -1.29 22.28 0.91
C LEU A 141 -2.66 22.89 1.24
N ALA A 142 -2.98 23.04 2.52
CA ALA A 142 -4.17 23.75 2.99
C ALA A 142 -4.06 25.28 2.92
N GLY A 143 -2.91 25.83 2.52
CA GLY A 143 -2.66 27.28 2.43
C GLY A 143 -2.34 27.95 3.75
N ALA A 144 -2.03 27.18 4.80
CA ALA A 144 -1.58 27.71 6.08
C ALA A 144 -0.08 28.03 6.06
N ALA A 145 0.34 28.97 6.90
CA ALA A 145 1.76 29.28 7.09
C ALA A 145 2.37 28.34 8.14
N ASP A 146 3.64 27.96 7.97
CA ASP A 146 4.37 27.12 8.93
C ASP A 146 4.35 27.68 10.37
N SER A 147 4.15 28.99 10.53
CA SER A 147 4.08 29.66 11.84
C SER A 147 2.84 29.33 12.67
N ILE A 148 1.83 28.63 12.13
CA ILE A 148 0.61 28.27 12.87
C ILE A 148 0.81 27.09 13.82
N ILE A 149 1.99 26.46 13.81
CA ILE A 149 2.33 25.34 14.67
C ILE A 149 3.73 25.53 15.24
N ASP A 150 3.91 25.27 16.53
CA ASP A 150 5.22 25.36 17.15
C ASP A 150 6.03 24.04 16.99
N PRO A 151 7.37 24.08 17.09
CA PRO A 151 8.18 22.86 17.01
C PRO A 151 7.92 21.84 18.13
N ALA A 152 7.47 22.28 19.31
CA ALA A 152 7.17 21.39 20.42
C ALA A 152 5.87 20.58 20.17
N ALA A 153 4.91 21.14 19.46
CA ALA A 153 3.69 20.50 19.00
C ALA A 153 4.02 19.42 17.97
N LEU A 154 4.94 19.69 17.02
CA LEU A 154 5.41 18.68 16.07
C LEU A 154 6.05 17.48 16.78
N ALA A 155 6.95 17.73 17.73
CA ALA A 155 7.59 16.68 18.54
C ALA A 155 6.58 15.92 19.43
N ALA A 156 5.60 16.63 20.00
CA ALA A 156 4.52 16.02 20.77
C ALA A 156 3.66 15.10 19.88
N THR A 157 3.29 15.56 18.68
CA THR A 157 2.51 14.78 17.71
C THR A 157 3.24 13.50 17.34
N HIS A 158 4.54 13.54 17.03
CA HIS A 158 5.32 12.32 16.78
C HIS A 158 5.32 11.39 18.01
N SER A 159 5.51 11.92 19.22
CA SER A 159 5.51 11.14 20.46
C SER A 159 4.20 10.39 20.71
N PHE A 160 3.04 10.98 20.40
CA PHE A 160 1.74 10.34 20.58
C PHE A 160 1.37 9.38 19.44
N THR A 161 1.77 9.70 18.21
CA THR A 161 1.35 8.95 17.01
C THR A 161 2.33 7.86 16.60
N GLN A 162 3.55 7.90 17.14
CA GLN A 162 4.67 7.03 16.76
C GLN A 162 4.90 7.02 15.25
N GLY A 163 4.70 8.18 14.61
CA GLY A 163 4.92 8.34 13.17
C GLY A 163 3.85 7.77 12.27
N ASN A 164 2.71 7.31 12.79
CA ASN A 164 1.62 6.79 11.96
C ASN A 164 0.86 7.93 11.27
N PRO A 165 0.89 8.06 9.92
CA PRO A 165 0.26 9.17 9.21
C PRO A 165 -1.23 9.35 9.53
N ARG A 166 -1.98 8.24 9.64
CA ARG A 166 -3.41 8.30 9.95
C ARG A 166 -3.68 8.85 11.35
N LEU A 167 -2.84 8.46 12.33
CA LEU A 167 -2.97 9.01 13.69
C LEU A 167 -2.55 10.47 13.73
N ILE A 168 -1.53 10.86 12.94
CA ILE A 168 -1.11 12.25 12.78
C ILE A 168 -2.26 13.09 12.24
N ASP A 169 -2.89 12.67 11.14
CA ASP A 169 -3.99 13.41 10.52
C ASP A 169 -5.16 13.60 11.48
N ASN A 170 -5.55 12.54 12.19
CA ASN A 170 -6.63 12.58 13.18
C ASN A 170 -6.29 13.55 14.32
N LEU A 171 -5.11 13.39 14.92
CA LEU A 171 -4.65 14.24 16.04
C LEU A 171 -4.54 15.71 15.62
N MET A 172 -3.99 15.98 14.43
CA MET A 172 -3.86 17.34 13.91
C MET A 172 -5.21 17.97 13.59
N THR A 173 -6.16 17.20 13.07
CA THR A 173 -7.53 17.68 12.82
C THR A 173 -8.20 18.14 14.12
N ASP A 174 -8.07 17.34 15.18
CA ASP A 174 -8.64 17.69 16.50
C ASP A 174 -7.89 18.85 17.15
N ALA A 175 -6.56 18.86 17.07
CA ALA A 175 -5.75 19.96 17.58
C ALA A 175 -6.07 21.30 16.92
N LEU A 176 -6.17 21.33 15.58
CA LEU A 176 -6.54 22.53 14.84
C LEU A 176 -7.97 22.99 15.18
N THR A 177 -8.90 22.05 15.34
CA THR A 177 -10.28 22.34 15.75
C THR A 177 -10.33 22.94 17.16
N LEU A 178 -9.64 22.34 18.13
CA LEU A 178 -9.55 22.84 19.50
C LEU A 178 -8.85 24.20 19.57
N GLY A 179 -7.74 24.37 18.84
CA GLY A 179 -7.03 25.64 18.76
C GLY A 179 -7.92 26.75 18.21
N SER A 180 -8.71 26.47 17.17
CA SER A 180 -9.69 27.41 16.62
C SER A 180 -10.78 27.77 17.63
N GLN A 181 -11.33 26.78 18.37
CA GLN A 181 -12.37 27.03 19.39
C GLN A 181 -11.84 27.90 20.54
N GLN A 182 -10.56 27.78 20.86
CA GLN A 182 -9.89 28.57 21.90
C GLN A 182 -9.30 29.89 21.38
N ASN A 183 -9.50 30.23 20.10
CA ASN A 183 -8.90 31.39 19.43
C ASN A 183 -7.35 31.44 19.53
N LYS A 184 -6.67 30.29 19.65
CA LYS A 184 -5.21 30.23 19.58
C LYS A 184 -4.76 30.45 18.12
N GLN A 185 -3.75 31.30 17.93
CA GLN A 185 -3.13 31.55 16.63
C GLN A 185 -2.02 30.55 16.28
N ILE A 186 -1.48 29.87 17.31
CA ILE A 186 -0.40 28.89 17.19
C ILE A 186 -0.82 27.64 17.95
N ILE A 187 -0.71 26.49 17.30
CA ILE A 187 -0.87 25.17 17.93
C ILE A 187 0.43 24.83 18.66
N ASP A 188 0.34 24.73 19.98
CA ASP A 188 1.42 24.35 20.88
C ASP A 188 1.23 22.93 21.41
N ALA A 189 2.24 22.42 22.12
CA ALA A 189 2.20 21.08 22.72
C ALA A 189 1.03 20.88 23.71
N GLU A 190 0.50 21.96 24.31
CA GLU A 190 -0.65 21.88 25.21
C GLU A 190 -1.94 21.56 24.44
N ILE A 191 -2.17 22.18 23.28
CA ILE A 191 -3.29 21.84 22.41
C ILE A 191 -3.19 20.41 21.89
N ILE A 192 -2.00 19.96 21.51
CA ILE A 192 -1.78 18.56 21.11
C ILE A 192 -2.21 17.61 22.22
N ARG A 193 -1.78 17.87 23.47
CA ARG A 193 -2.16 17.02 24.60
C ARG A 193 -3.67 17.05 24.87
N ALA A 194 -4.29 18.23 24.79
CA ALA A 194 -5.75 18.35 24.93
C ALA A 194 -6.50 17.59 23.82
N ALA A 195 -5.96 17.56 22.60
CA ALA A 195 -6.53 16.80 21.49
C ALA A 195 -6.45 15.28 21.73
N VAL A 196 -5.33 14.78 22.25
CA VAL A 196 -5.19 13.37 22.65
C VAL A 196 -6.22 12.99 23.71
N ASP A 197 -6.39 13.82 24.74
CA ASP A 197 -7.35 13.59 25.81
C ASP A 197 -8.81 13.57 25.28
N ASN A 198 -9.11 14.40 24.27
CA ASN A 198 -10.43 14.47 23.65
C ASN A 198 -10.75 13.25 22.75
N GLN A 199 -9.73 12.63 22.17
CA GLN A 199 -9.89 11.41 21.35
C GLN A 199 -10.20 10.15 22.17
N GLY A 200 -10.15 10.21 23.51
CA GLY A 200 -10.34 9.03 24.37
C GLY A 200 -9.31 7.93 24.11
N LEU A 201 -8.10 8.29 23.66
CA LEU A 201 -7.00 7.37 23.40
C LEU A 201 -6.25 6.96 24.68
N TYR A 202 -6.94 6.77 25.81
CA TYR A 202 -6.52 5.98 26.97
C TYR A 202 -7.75 5.54 27.78
#